data_AF-A0A968MR48-F1
#
_entry.id   AF-A0A968MR48-F1
#
_cell.length_a   1.000
_cell.length_b   1.000
_cell.length_c   1.000
_cell.angle_alpha   90.00
_cell.angle_beta   90.00
_cell.angle_gamma   90.00
#
_symmetry.space_group_name_H-M   'P 1'
#
loop_
_entity.id
_entity.type
_entity.pdbx_description
1 polymer ?
#
loop_
_entity_poly.entity_id
_entity_poly.type
_entity_poly.pdbx_seq_one_letter_code
_entity_poly.pdbx_strand_id
1 'polypeptide(L)'
;MEIEFYFDKKIYAYGLDLDNSTVLHEWLYESGIDKADKLIFERKFSKSGKTTIKMGDKFIKSKKDQLLIELMEDNLLKNNELLIGKTDNLKIQEIINAKNWFQESLRIILPHSKFGGLVPWISESKKYKIFVNELLNSFDTGIDELDTEVIELDKYLGEGEEEFKKDIISAVNESGRILIPEDSGSILIMKKDEKYIVHKVISYHKDINGDKVQFDLDEESDGTQRLLDFIPAFEIILNEDVTFVIDEIDHSIHPALLKTLVQKLMSDDNTKGQLIFTTHESNLLDMDLFRQDEIWFTEKIELHTEPIFIL
;
A
#
# COMPACT_ATOMS: atom_id res chain seq x y z
N MET A 1 -17.58 8.20 10.11
CA MET A 1 -16.09 8.09 10.19
C MET A 1 -15.48 9.24 9.40
N GLU A 2 -14.37 9.80 9.84
CA GLU A 2 -13.66 10.88 9.13
C GLU A 2 -12.18 10.54 9.02
N ILE A 3 -11.56 10.96 7.93
CA ILE A 3 -10.13 10.87 7.69
C ILE A 3 -9.61 12.20 7.16
N GLU A 4 -8.51 12.66 7.74
CA GLU A 4 -7.74 13.80 7.24
C GLU A 4 -6.50 13.29 6.51
N PHE A 5 -6.22 13.84 5.33
CA PHE A 5 -5.07 13.44 4.54
C PHE A 5 -4.49 14.59 3.73
N TYR A 6 -3.18 14.55 3.52
CA TYR A 6 -2.45 15.46 2.65
C TYR A 6 -2.35 14.90 1.24
N PHE A 7 -2.67 15.71 0.24
CA PHE A 7 -2.47 15.36 -1.16
C PHE A 7 -2.38 16.62 -2.02
N ASP A 8 -1.44 16.67 -2.97
CA ASP A 8 -1.24 17.80 -3.89
C ASP A 8 -1.21 19.17 -3.17
N LYS A 9 -0.41 19.24 -2.09
CA LYS A 9 -0.20 20.45 -1.27
C LYS A 9 -1.43 20.97 -0.52
N LYS A 10 -2.45 20.15 -0.36
CA LYS A 10 -3.66 20.48 0.40
C LYS A 10 -3.95 19.39 1.42
N ILE A 11 -4.56 19.79 2.52
CA ILE A 11 -5.16 18.85 3.47
C ILE A 11 -6.65 18.76 3.17
N TYR A 12 -7.15 17.54 3.12
CA TYR A 12 -8.56 17.24 2.92
C TYR A 12 -9.10 16.54 4.16
N ALA A 13 -10.31 16.90 4.57
CA ALA A 13 -11.09 16.14 5.55
C ALA A 13 -12.26 15.49 4.80
N TYR A 14 -12.22 14.16 4.68
CA TYR A 14 -13.28 13.37 4.06
C TYR A 14 -13.96 12.53 5.13
N GLY A 15 -15.28 12.57 5.17
CA GLY A 15 -16.03 11.72 6.08
C GLY A 15 -17.25 11.09 5.46
N LEU A 16 -17.65 9.99 6.08
CA LEU A 16 -18.65 9.07 5.59
C LEU A 16 -19.35 8.37 6.76
N ASP A 17 -20.68 8.47 6.77
CA ASP A 17 -21.57 7.71 7.63
C ASP A 17 -22.47 6.82 6.78
N LEU A 18 -22.45 5.51 7.07
CA LEU A 18 -23.20 4.48 6.36
C LEU A 18 -24.13 3.73 7.31
N ASP A 19 -25.30 3.35 6.82
CA ASP A 19 -26.18 2.39 7.46
C ASP A 19 -26.72 1.40 6.41
N ASN A 20 -26.47 0.10 6.60
CA ASN A 20 -26.96 -0.96 5.71
C ASN A 20 -26.72 -0.66 4.20
N SER A 21 -25.49 -0.28 3.84
CA SER A 21 -25.11 0.15 2.48
C SER A 21 -25.73 1.46 1.97
N THR A 22 -26.51 2.16 2.80
CA THR A 22 -27.03 3.51 2.51
C THR A 22 -26.07 4.54 3.04
N VAL A 23 -25.66 5.48 2.20
CA VAL A 23 -24.86 6.63 2.59
C VAL A 23 -25.78 7.64 3.27
N LEU A 24 -25.64 7.78 4.59
CA LEU A 24 -26.42 8.71 5.40
C LEU A 24 -25.87 10.14 5.32
N HIS A 25 -24.55 10.27 5.40
CA HIS A 25 -23.84 11.54 5.32
C HIS A 25 -22.48 11.29 4.68
N GLU A 26 -22.08 12.14 3.74
CA GLU A 26 -20.76 12.13 3.10
C GLU A 26 -20.32 13.57 2.93
N TRP A 27 -19.06 13.88 3.24
CA TRP A 27 -18.56 15.25 3.14
C TRP A 27 -17.10 15.28 2.75
N LEU A 28 -16.71 16.38 2.12
CA LEU A 28 -15.34 16.69 1.79
C LEU A 28 -15.08 18.17 2.02
N TYR A 29 -14.05 18.47 2.79
CA TYR A 29 -13.54 19.82 3.03
C TYR A 29 -12.08 19.93 2.63
N GLU A 30 -11.66 21.11 2.17
CA GLU A 30 -10.25 21.50 2.14
C GLU A 30 -9.96 22.12 3.52
N SER A 31 -9.14 21.44 4.33
CA SER A 31 -8.76 21.87 5.67
C SER A 31 -7.90 23.13 5.60
N GLY A 32 -8.21 24.08 6.47
CA GLY A 32 -7.60 25.40 6.44
C GLY A 32 -6.21 25.50 7.07
N ILE A 33 -5.83 24.53 7.93
CA ILE A 33 -4.80 24.61 8.99
C ILE A 33 -4.79 25.99 9.67
N ASP A 34 -5.32 26.09 10.88
CA ASP A 34 -5.51 27.36 11.62
C ASP A 34 -6.50 28.36 10.98
N LYS A 35 -7.25 27.92 9.96
CA LYS A 35 -8.31 28.68 9.29
C LYS A 35 -9.57 27.84 9.18
N ALA A 36 -10.70 28.49 8.94
CA ALA A 36 -11.95 27.80 8.67
C ALA A 36 -11.83 26.91 7.42
N ASP A 37 -12.31 25.69 7.55
CA ASP A 37 -12.35 24.72 6.47
C ASP A 37 -13.25 25.19 5.33
N LYS A 38 -12.86 24.85 4.11
CA LYS A 38 -13.61 25.22 2.91
C LYS A 38 -14.40 24.01 2.44
N LEU A 39 -15.71 24.13 2.47
CA LEU A 39 -16.62 23.13 1.94
C LEU A 39 -16.30 22.85 0.47
N ILE A 40 -16.08 21.57 0.14
CA ILE A 40 -16.06 21.09 -1.24
C ILE A 40 -17.44 20.55 -1.59
N PHE A 41 -17.91 19.56 -0.83
CA PHE A 41 -19.29 19.10 -0.89
C PHE A 41 -19.75 18.52 0.44
N GLU A 42 -21.07 18.47 0.63
CA GLU A 42 -21.74 17.73 1.69
C GLU A 42 -23.01 17.10 1.12
N ARG A 43 -23.14 15.78 1.24
CA ARG A 43 -24.30 14.99 0.83
C ARG A 43 -24.98 14.43 2.08
N LYS A 44 -26.29 14.65 2.22
CA LYS A 44 -27.11 14.13 3.34
C LYS A 44 -28.31 13.36 2.81
N PHE A 45 -28.56 12.19 3.40
CA PHE A 45 -29.77 11.42 3.18
C PHE A 45 -30.77 11.71 4.31
N SER A 46 -31.93 12.25 3.96
CA SER A 46 -32.96 12.59 4.94
C SER A 46 -33.78 11.37 5.33
N LYS A 47 -34.42 11.43 6.51
CA LYS A 47 -35.40 10.42 6.97
C LYS A 47 -36.60 10.29 6.02
N SER A 48 -36.86 11.27 5.15
CA SER A 48 -37.93 11.19 4.14
C SER A 48 -37.51 10.45 2.88
N GLY A 49 -36.30 9.86 2.85
CA GLY A 49 -35.79 9.10 1.71
C GLY A 49 -35.21 9.96 0.59
N LYS A 50 -34.90 11.24 0.86
CA LYS A 50 -34.37 12.17 -0.15
C LYS A 50 -32.91 12.50 0.11
N THR A 51 -32.09 12.46 -0.94
CA THR A 51 -30.71 12.94 -0.92
C THR A 51 -30.67 14.45 -1.19
N THR A 52 -29.85 15.17 -0.44
CA THR A 52 -29.54 16.59 -0.67
C THR A 52 -28.02 16.78 -0.77
N ILE A 53 -27.55 17.60 -1.69
CA ILE A 53 -26.14 17.87 -1.96
C ILE A 53 -25.90 19.37 -1.89
N LYS A 54 -25.03 19.78 -0.96
CA LYS A 54 -24.52 21.14 -0.85
C LYS A 54 -23.11 21.18 -1.39
N MET A 55 -22.87 21.99 -2.42
CA MET A 55 -21.53 22.24 -2.97
C MET A 55 -20.96 23.54 -2.40
N GLY A 56 -19.64 23.63 -2.30
CA GLY A 56 -18.98 24.91 -2.00
C GLY A 56 -19.26 25.97 -3.08
N ASP A 57 -19.43 27.23 -2.69
CA ASP A 57 -19.84 28.33 -3.59
C ASP A 57 -18.94 28.47 -4.83
N LYS A 58 -17.64 28.16 -4.68
CA LYS A 58 -16.68 28.23 -5.79
C LYS A 58 -16.93 27.21 -6.90
N PHE A 59 -17.75 26.19 -6.66
CA PHE A 59 -18.04 25.09 -7.59
C PHE A 59 -19.37 25.24 -8.34
N ILE A 60 -20.26 26.10 -7.87
CA ILE A 60 -21.54 26.39 -8.53
C ILE A 60 -21.45 27.73 -9.23
N LYS A 61 -21.00 27.74 -10.50
CA LYS A 61 -20.78 28.98 -11.26
C LYS A 61 -21.86 29.24 -12.30
N SER A 62 -22.66 28.23 -12.65
CA SER A 62 -23.64 28.30 -13.71
C SER A 62 -24.95 27.58 -13.36
N LYS A 63 -26.01 27.91 -14.10
CA LYS A 63 -27.28 27.15 -14.04
C LYS A 63 -27.11 25.68 -14.42
N LYS A 64 -26.10 25.36 -15.25
CA LYS A 64 -25.79 23.98 -15.63
C LYS A 64 -25.26 23.19 -14.43
N ASP A 65 -24.41 23.80 -13.62
CA ASP A 65 -23.88 23.17 -12.40
C ASP A 65 -25.00 22.92 -11.40
N GLN A 66 -25.89 23.91 -11.20
CA GLN A 66 -27.08 23.77 -10.36
C GLN A 66 -27.97 22.61 -10.83
N LEU A 67 -28.31 22.58 -12.12
CA LEU A 67 -29.14 21.53 -12.71
C LEU A 67 -28.49 20.14 -12.56
N LEU A 68 -27.17 20.03 -12.70
CA LEU A 68 -26.48 18.76 -12.50
C LEU A 68 -26.67 18.24 -11.07
N ILE A 69 -26.51 19.11 -10.07
CA ILE A 69 -26.71 18.74 -8.67
C ILE A 69 -28.17 18.34 -8.41
N GLU A 70 -29.15 19.09 -8.92
CA GLU A 70 -30.58 18.73 -8.80
C GLU A 70 -30.86 17.34 -9.41
N LEU A 71 -30.32 17.04 -10.60
CA LEU A 71 -30.47 15.73 -11.23
C LEU A 71 -29.79 14.61 -10.43
N MET A 72 -28.66 14.89 -9.76
CA MET A 72 -27.99 13.95 -8.87
C MET A 72 -28.81 13.66 -7.61
N GLU A 73 -29.38 14.69 -6.98
CA GLU A 73 -30.28 14.53 -5.83
C GLU A 73 -31.52 13.70 -6.17
N ASP A 74 -32.09 13.89 -7.37
CA ASP A 74 -33.31 13.22 -7.78
C ASP A 74 -33.09 11.77 -8.21
N ASN A 75 -32.14 11.50 -9.13
CA ASN A 75 -32.03 10.17 -9.75
C ASN A 75 -30.62 9.72 -10.17
N LEU A 76 -29.64 10.62 -10.34
CA LEU A 76 -28.32 10.24 -10.89
C LEU A 76 -27.32 9.74 -9.82
N LEU A 77 -27.59 9.98 -8.53
CA LEU A 77 -26.79 9.46 -7.43
C LEU A 77 -27.65 8.52 -6.58
N LYS A 78 -27.32 7.22 -6.60
CA LYS A 78 -28.05 6.26 -5.78
C LYS A 78 -27.68 6.39 -4.31
N ASN A 79 -28.56 5.88 -3.46
CA ASN A 79 -28.38 5.96 -2.00
C ASN A 79 -27.12 5.22 -1.50
N ASN A 80 -26.67 4.20 -2.23
CA ASN A 80 -25.48 3.40 -1.95
C ASN A 80 -24.23 3.84 -2.74
N GLU A 81 -24.31 4.95 -3.48
CA GLU A 81 -23.20 5.49 -4.25
C GLU A 81 -22.60 6.71 -3.53
N LEU A 82 -21.27 6.80 -3.56
CA LEU A 82 -20.52 7.93 -3.02
C LEU A 82 -20.42 9.05 -4.06
N LEU A 83 -20.58 10.30 -3.60
CA LEU A 83 -20.42 11.49 -4.42
C LEU A 83 -18.95 11.69 -4.83
N ILE A 84 -17.98 11.35 -3.98
CA ILE A 84 -16.55 11.38 -4.32
C ILE A 84 -16.22 10.50 -5.53
N GLY A 85 -17.03 9.46 -5.80
CA GLY A 85 -16.89 8.59 -6.96
C GLY A 85 -17.38 9.18 -8.28
N LYS A 86 -18.15 10.28 -8.26
CA LYS A 86 -18.81 10.88 -9.44
C LYS A 86 -17.93 11.90 -10.18
N THR A 87 -16.62 11.66 -10.22
CA THR A 87 -15.63 12.57 -10.81
C THR A 87 -15.87 12.85 -12.30
N ASP A 88 -16.34 11.85 -13.06
CA ASP A 88 -16.61 12.00 -14.50
C ASP A 88 -17.76 12.98 -14.79
N ASN A 89 -18.71 13.07 -13.86
CA ASN A 89 -19.84 13.99 -13.94
C ASN A 89 -19.45 15.39 -13.43
N LEU A 90 -18.85 15.46 -12.24
CA LEU A 90 -18.58 16.71 -11.54
C LEU A 90 -17.38 17.48 -12.13
N LYS A 91 -16.32 16.76 -12.53
CA LYS A 91 -15.07 17.33 -13.07
C LYS A 91 -14.46 18.43 -12.18
N ILE A 92 -14.59 18.26 -10.86
CA ILE A 92 -14.02 19.15 -9.84
C ILE A 92 -12.67 18.59 -9.41
N GLN A 93 -11.60 19.38 -9.58
CA GLN A 93 -10.24 18.93 -9.32
C GLN A 93 -10.03 18.48 -7.88
N GLU A 94 -10.61 19.16 -6.90
CA GLU A 94 -10.49 18.79 -5.50
C GLU A 94 -11.13 17.43 -5.17
N ILE A 95 -12.21 17.05 -5.86
CA ILE A 95 -12.85 15.73 -5.70
C ILE A 95 -12.01 14.66 -6.41
N ILE A 96 -11.45 14.98 -7.58
CA ILE A 96 -10.51 14.10 -8.30
C ILE A 96 -9.27 13.83 -7.43
N ASN A 97 -8.69 14.87 -6.86
CA ASN A 97 -7.54 14.77 -5.96
C ASN A 97 -7.85 13.87 -4.75
N ALA A 98 -8.98 14.11 -4.07
CA ALA A 98 -9.39 13.30 -2.93
C ALA A 98 -9.63 11.82 -3.32
N LYS A 99 -10.29 11.57 -4.46
CA LYS A 99 -10.49 10.21 -4.99
C LYS A 99 -9.16 9.54 -5.32
N ASN A 100 -8.27 10.24 -6.01
CA ASN A 100 -6.97 9.73 -6.39
C ASN A 100 -6.12 9.40 -5.17
N TRP A 101 -6.20 10.17 -4.08
CA TRP A 101 -5.50 9.81 -2.85
C TRP A 101 -5.90 8.41 -2.36
N PHE A 102 -7.21 8.11 -2.28
CA PHE A 102 -7.68 6.77 -1.89
C PHE A 102 -7.27 5.65 -2.86
N GLN A 103 -7.19 5.94 -4.15
CA GLN A 103 -6.91 4.92 -5.18
C GLN A 103 -5.41 4.73 -5.44
N GLU A 104 -4.63 5.80 -5.36
CA GLU A 104 -3.26 5.87 -5.88
C GLU A 104 -2.23 6.15 -4.78
N SER A 105 -2.59 6.79 -3.67
CA SER A 105 -1.65 7.12 -2.59
C SER A 105 -1.81 6.23 -1.36
N LEU A 106 -3.03 5.84 -1.01
CA LEU A 106 -3.28 4.94 0.11
C LEU A 106 -2.97 3.49 -0.28
N ARG A 107 -2.14 2.83 0.52
CA ARG A 107 -1.75 1.43 0.36
C ARG A 107 -1.91 0.70 1.69
N ILE A 108 -2.65 -0.41 1.69
CA ILE A 108 -2.91 -1.18 2.91
C ILE A 108 -2.20 -2.53 2.79
N ILE A 109 -1.39 -2.86 3.80
CA ILE A 109 -0.70 -4.15 3.92
C ILE A 109 -1.28 -4.87 5.13
N LEU A 110 -1.90 -6.02 4.90
CA LEU A 110 -2.44 -6.91 5.94
C LEU A 110 -1.36 -7.90 6.45
N PRO A 111 -1.56 -8.56 7.60
CA PRO A 111 -0.53 -9.39 8.26
C PRO A 111 0.02 -10.53 7.38
N HIS A 112 -0.77 -11.06 6.45
CA HIS A 112 -0.38 -12.16 5.55
C HIS A 112 -0.14 -11.71 4.10
N SER A 113 -0.05 -10.42 3.84
CA SER A 113 0.22 -9.91 2.49
C SER A 113 1.65 -10.26 2.07
N LYS A 114 1.80 -10.81 0.87
CA LYS A 114 3.10 -11.10 0.25
C LYS A 114 3.36 -10.17 -0.92
N PHE A 115 4.62 -9.77 -1.12
CA PHE A 115 5.01 -8.96 -2.27
C PHE A 115 5.48 -9.84 -3.43
N GLY A 116 4.59 -10.08 -4.40
CA GLY A 116 4.93 -10.86 -5.59
C GLY A 116 5.89 -10.15 -6.55
N GLY A 117 6.13 -8.85 -6.43
CA GLY A 117 6.88 -8.06 -7.42
C GLY A 117 8.41 -8.11 -7.29
N LEU A 118 8.96 -8.92 -6.41
CA LEU A 118 10.38 -8.83 -6.02
C LEU A 118 11.33 -9.15 -7.19
N VAL A 119 11.04 -10.18 -7.98
CA VAL A 119 11.87 -10.61 -9.12
C VAL A 119 12.14 -9.48 -10.13
N PRO A 120 11.11 -8.81 -10.72
CA PRO A 120 11.37 -7.71 -11.66
C PRO A 120 12.05 -6.52 -10.97
N TRP A 121 11.75 -6.24 -9.70
CA TRP A 121 12.38 -5.13 -8.99
C TRP A 121 13.89 -5.32 -8.82
N ILE A 122 14.35 -6.53 -8.48
CA ILE A 122 15.77 -6.83 -8.33
C ILE A 122 16.47 -6.94 -9.69
N SER A 123 15.84 -7.63 -10.65
CA SER A 123 16.48 -7.89 -11.96
C SER A 123 16.51 -6.68 -12.89
N GLU A 124 15.55 -5.76 -12.80
CA GLU A 124 15.40 -4.66 -13.76
C GLU A 124 15.84 -3.30 -13.18
N SER A 125 15.85 -3.12 -11.85
CA SER A 125 16.24 -1.87 -11.19
C SER A 125 17.55 -2.01 -10.43
N LYS A 126 18.65 -1.53 -11.03
CA LYS A 126 19.95 -1.46 -10.36
C LYS A 126 19.91 -0.61 -9.08
N LYS A 127 19.11 0.47 -9.07
CA LYS A 127 18.94 1.33 -7.89
C LYS A 127 18.30 0.53 -6.75
N TYR A 128 17.21 -0.19 -7.04
CA TYR A 128 16.53 -1.01 -6.04
C TYR A 128 17.43 -2.16 -5.56
N LYS A 129 18.13 -2.86 -6.46
CA LYS A 129 19.07 -3.93 -6.08
C LYS A 129 20.16 -3.43 -5.13
N ILE A 130 20.71 -2.24 -5.37
CA ILE A 130 21.69 -1.63 -4.43
C ILE A 130 21.02 -1.34 -3.09
N PHE A 131 19.85 -0.67 -3.11
CA PHE A 131 19.11 -0.33 -1.90
C PHE A 131 18.77 -1.54 -1.03
N VAL A 132 18.19 -2.61 -1.60
CA VAL A 132 17.83 -3.82 -0.84
C VAL A 132 19.06 -4.49 -0.23
N ASN A 133 20.18 -4.53 -0.96
CA ASN A 133 21.41 -5.14 -0.46
C ASN A 133 22.08 -4.31 0.64
N GLU A 134 22.11 -2.98 0.52
CA GLU A 134 22.60 -2.08 1.58
C GLU A 134 21.72 -2.18 2.84
N LEU A 135 20.41 -2.30 2.64
CA LEU A 135 19.45 -2.45 3.72
C LEU A 135 19.59 -3.82 4.42
N LEU A 136 19.66 -4.92 3.67
CA LEU A 136 19.88 -6.27 4.22
C LEU A 136 21.20 -6.39 4.98
N ASN A 137 22.29 -5.80 4.47
CA ASN A 137 23.58 -5.76 5.17
C ASN A 137 23.57 -4.94 6.48
N SER A 138 22.58 -4.07 6.65
CA SER A 138 22.37 -3.35 7.91
C SER A 138 21.54 -4.13 8.94
N PHE A 139 21.04 -5.30 8.55
CA PHE A 139 20.31 -6.22 9.39
C PHE A 139 21.14 -7.47 9.68
N ASP A 140 20.93 -8.08 10.85
CA ASP A 140 21.59 -9.32 11.25
C ASP A 140 20.83 -10.54 10.69
N THR A 141 20.65 -10.60 9.36
CA THR A 141 19.94 -11.69 8.67
C THR A 141 20.86 -12.82 8.22
N GLY A 142 22.17 -12.57 8.12
CA GLY A 142 23.15 -13.47 7.52
C GLY A 142 23.27 -13.37 5.99
N ILE A 143 22.31 -12.73 5.32
CA ILE A 143 22.35 -12.51 3.87
C ILE A 143 23.45 -11.50 3.52
N ASP A 144 24.41 -11.94 2.69
CA ASP A 144 25.46 -11.11 2.10
C ASP A 144 24.97 -10.38 0.85
N GLU A 145 24.21 -11.08 0.00
CA GLU A 145 23.66 -10.53 -1.25
C GLU A 145 22.33 -11.16 -1.64
N LEU A 146 21.41 -10.35 -2.15
CA LEU A 146 20.19 -10.75 -2.83
C LEU A 146 20.34 -10.51 -4.34
N ASP A 147 20.08 -11.54 -5.14
CA ASP A 147 20.19 -11.51 -6.61
C ASP A 147 19.06 -12.29 -7.28
N THR A 148 19.08 -12.36 -8.62
CA THR A 148 18.20 -13.22 -9.40
C THR A 148 18.99 -14.28 -10.17
N GLU A 149 18.53 -15.52 -10.09
CA GLU A 149 18.99 -16.61 -10.93
C GLU A 149 18.13 -16.74 -12.18
N VAL A 150 18.73 -17.21 -13.29
CA VAL A 150 18.01 -17.51 -14.54
C VAL A 150 18.16 -18.99 -14.88
N ILE A 151 17.02 -19.69 -14.92
CA ILE A 151 16.93 -21.12 -15.15
C ILE A 151 16.14 -21.36 -16.45
N GLU A 152 16.53 -22.34 -17.27
CA GLU A 152 15.70 -22.75 -18.40
C GLU A 152 14.41 -23.41 -17.90
N LEU A 153 13.25 -23.08 -18.47
CA LEU A 153 11.95 -23.58 -18.00
C LEU A 153 11.90 -25.11 -17.90
N ASP A 154 12.51 -25.80 -18.84
CA ASP A 154 12.58 -27.26 -18.90
C ASP A 154 13.38 -27.90 -17.77
N LYS A 155 14.30 -27.14 -17.15
CA LYS A 155 15.06 -27.59 -15.97
C LYS A 155 14.33 -27.26 -14.68
N TYR A 156 13.51 -26.21 -14.71
CA TYR A 156 12.71 -25.79 -13.57
C TYR A 156 11.52 -26.72 -13.36
N LEU A 157 10.73 -26.93 -14.42
CA LEU A 157 9.60 -27.86 -14.44
C LEU A 157 10.18 -29.28 -14.62
N GLY A 158 10.16 -30.08 -13.56
CA GLY A 158 10.68 -31.45 -13.58
C GLY A 158 9.93 -32.38 -14.55
N GLU A 159 10.31 -33.66 -14.57
CA GLU A 159 9.60 -34.66 -15.38
C GLU A 159 8.14 -34.82 -14.90
N GLY A 160 7.17 -34.59 -15.78
CA GLY A 160 5.75 -34.83 -15.51
C GLY A 160 4.82 -33.62 -15.62
N GLU A 161 5.34 -32.41 -15.85
CA GLU A 161 4.56 -31.17 -15.84
C GLU A 161 4.17 -30.65 -17.25
N GLU A 162 4.03 -31.54 -18.22
CA GLU A 162 3.85 -31.19 -19.64
C GLU A 162 2.58 -30.38 -19.96
N GLU A 163 1.50 -30.58 -19.21
CA GLU A 163 0.26 -29.81 -19.37
C GLU A 163 0.43 -28.39 -18.81
N PHE A 164 0.94 -28.27 -17.58
CA PHE A 164 1.22 -27.00 -16.94
C PHE A 164 2.20 -26.14 -17.74
N LYS A 165 3.26 -26.77 -18.29
CA LYS A 165 4.22 -26.13 -19.18
C LYS A 165 3.56 -25.52 -20.43
N LYS A 166 2.58 -26.20 -21.04
CA LYS A 166 1.87 -25.66 -22.22
C LYS A 166 1.07 -24.42 -21.87
N ASP A 167 0.41 -24.42 -20.71
CA ASP A 167 -0.37 -23.27 -20.24
C ASP A 167 0.54 -22.07 -19.97
N ILE A 168 1.68 -22.29 -19.30
CA ILE A 168 2.72 -21.27 -19.08
C ILE A 168 3.20 -20.69 -20.42
N ILE A 169 3.57 -21.56 -21.37
CA ILE A 169 4.09 -21.12 -22.67
C ILE A 169 3.05 -20.31 -23.43
N SER A 170 1.78 -20.72 -23.42
CA SER A 170 0.68 -19.98 -24.05
C SER A 170 0.55 -18.59 -23.43
N ALA A 171 0.51 -18.52 -22.09
CA ALA A 171 0.37 -17.26 -21.37
C ALA A 171 1.56 -16.31 -21.62
N VAL A 172 2.79 -16.83 -21.64
CA VAL A 172 3.99 -16.04 -21.99
C VAL A 172 3.93 -15.54 -23.44
N ASN A 173 3.46 -16.35 -24.39
CA ASN A 173 3.35 -15.92 -25.78
C ASN A 173 2.28 -14.83 -25.98
N GLU A 174 1.22 -14.83 -25.18
CA GLU A 174 0.15 -13.82 -25.21
C GLU A 174 0.57 -12.50 -24.54
N SER A 175 1.25 -12.57 -23.40
CA SER A 175 1.56 -11.42 -22.54
C SER A 175 3.01 -10.94 -22.60
N GLY A 176 3.91 -11.71 -23.23
CA GLY A 176 5.36 -11.49 -23.28
C GLY A 176 6.11 -12.01 -22.05
N ARG A 177 5.55 -11.85 -20.86
CA ARG A 177 6.08 -12.36 -19.59
C ARG A 177 4.95 -12.59 -18.59
N ILE A 178 5.09 -13.59 -17.72
CA ILE A 178 4.15 -13.85 -16.63
C ILE A 178 4.86 -13.93 -15.28
N LEU A 179 4.18 -13.49 -14.24
CA LEU A 179 4.63 -13.60 -12.86
C LEU A 179 3.77 -14.66 -12.17
N ILE A 180 4.40 -15.70 -11.64
CA ILE A 180 3.71 -16.78 -10.94
C ILE A 180 4.07 -16.67 -9.45
N PRO A 181 3.09 -16.47 -8.56
CA PRO A 181 3.32 -16.50 -7.11
C PRO A 181 3.76 -17.89 -6.64
N GLU A 182 4.67 -17.93 -5.68
CA GLU A 182 5.11 -19.14 -4.99
C GLU A 182 4.96 -18.98 -3.47
N ASP A 183 5.26 -20.04 -2.73
CA ASP A 183 5.18 -20.01 -1.26
C ASP A 183 6.10 -18.94 -0.67
N SER A 184 7.28 -18.71 -1.25
CA SER A 184 8.26 -17.73 -0.76
C SER A 184 8.61 -16.67 -1.80
N GLY A 185 7.58 -16.08 -2.41
CA GLY A 185 7.71 -14.94 -3.32
C GLY A 185 7.05 -15.19 -4.67
N SER A 186 7.83 -15.13 -5.74
CA SER A 186 7.35 -15.36 -7.09
C SER A 186 8.48 -15.73 -8.04
N ILE A 187 8.11 -16.25 -9.19
CA ILE A 187 8.97 -16.42 -10.35
C ILE A 187 8.46 -15.60 -11.53
N LEU A 188 9.38 -15.08 -12.34
CA LEU A 188 9.08 -14.39 -13.59
C LEU A 188 9.48 -15.29 -14.76
N ILE A 189 8.51 -15.67 -15.58
CA ILE A 189 8.73 -16.49 -16.77
C ILE A 189 8.61 -15.64 -18.02
N MET A 190 9.59 -15.71 -18.90
CA MET A 190 9.61 -14.96 -20.15
C MET A 190 10.32 -15.72 -21.28
N LYS A 191 10.10 -15.27 -22.51
CA LYS A 191 10.81 -15.79 -23.69
C LYS A 191 12.04 -14.92 -24.01
N LYS A 192 13.22 -15.54 -24.10
CA LYS A 192 14.49 -14.89 -24.48
C LYS A 192 15.25 -15.80 -25.44
N ASP A 193 15.69 -15.26 -26.59
CA ASP A 193 16.49 -15.98 -27.60
C ASP A 193 15.89 -17.37 -27.98
N GLU A 194 14.60 -17.40 -28.27
CA GLU A 194 13.81 -18.62 -28.58
C GLU A 194 13.69 -19.66 -27.46
N LYS A 195 14.14 -19.34 -26.24
CA LYS A 195 13.98 -20.20 -25.05
C LYS A 195 13.05 -19.56 -24.02
N TYR A 196 12.35 -20.40 -23.28
CA TYR A 196 11.59 -19.97 -22.10
C TYR A 196 12.51 -20.08 -20.87
N ILE A 197 12.60 -19.00 -20.11
CA ILE A 197 13.44 -18.88 -18.92
C ILE A 197 12.62 -18.45 -17.72
N VAL A 198 13.05 -18.91 -16.55
CA VAL A 198 12.51 -18.60 -15.23
C VAL A 198 13.53 -17.74 -14.51
N HIS A 199 13.13 -16.55 -14.11
CA HIS A 199 13.86 -15.72 -13.18
C HIS A 199 13.29 -15.94 -11.77
N LYS A 200 14.16 -16.22 -10.81
CA LYS A 200 13.79 -16.32 -9.38
C LYS A 200 14.75 -15.52 -8.53
N VAL A 201 14.29 -15.00 -7.39
CA VAL A 201 15.16 -14.35 -6.42
C VAL A 201 15.88 -15.42 -5.61
N ILE A 202 17.17 -15.19 -5.34
CA ILE A 202 18.03 -16.02 -4.51
C ILE A 202 18.79 -15.15 -3.53
N SER A 203 19.18 -15.73 -2.41
CA SER A 203 20.08 -15.11 -1.43
C SER A 203 21.44 -15.82 -1.42
N TYR A 204 22.48 -15.06 -1.10
CA TYR A 204 23.82 -15.55 -0.88
C TYR A 204 24.23 -15.28 0.57
N HIS A 205 24.75 -16.31 1.23
CA HIS A 205 25.36 -16.26 2.55
C HIS A 205 26.85 -16.56 2.45
N LYS A 206 27.61 -16.28 3.51
CA LYS A 206 29.02 -16.67 3.61
C LYS A 206 29.18 -17.87 4.54
N ASP A 207 29.84 -18.92 4.07
CA ASP A 207 30.22 -20.04 4.91
C ASP A 207 31.37 -19.69 5.88
N ILE A 208 31.82 -20.67 6.66
CA ILE A 208 32.94 -20.51 7.61
C ILE A 208 34.28 -20.13 6.94
N ASN A 209 34.41 -20.37 5.63
CA ASN A 209 35.59 -20.04 4.84
C ASN A 209 35.44 -18.69 4.11
N GLY A 210 34.25 -18.09 4.16
CA GLY A 210 33.91 -16.86 3.44
C GLY A 210 33.44 -17.09 2.01
N ASP A 211 33.19 -18.34 1.61
CA ASP A 211 32.67 -18.69 0.29
C ASP A 211 31.16 -18.44 0.22
N LYS A 212 30.68 -17.99 -0.93
CA LYS A 212 29.25 -17.73 -1.15
C LYS A 212 28.47 -19.04 -1.28
N VAL A 213 27.43 -19.18 -0.47
CA VAL A 213 26.46 -20.28 -0.52
C VAL A 213 25.11 -19.71 -0.93
N GLN A 214 24.52 -20.28 -1.98
CA GLN A 214 23.22 -19.88 -2.50
C GLN A 214 22.11 -20.56 -1.71
N PHE A 215 21.05 -19.82 -1.43
CA PHE A 215 19.79 -20.31 -0.88
C PHE A 215 18.62 -19.81 -1.72
N ASP A 216 17.58 -20.65 -1.79
CA ASP A 216 16.28 -20.24 -2.28
C ASP A 216 15.52 -19.48 -1.18
N LEU A 217 14.57 -18.61 -1.55
CA LEU A 217 13.87 -17.79 -0.57
C LEU A 217 13.00 -18.59 0.41
N ASP A 218 12.60 -19.81 0.05
CA ASP A 218 11.87 -20.73 0.93
C ASP A 218 12.77 -21.39 1.99
N GLU A 219 14.09 -21.34 1.80
CA GLU A 219 15.06 -21.77 2.79
C GLU A 219 15.39 -20.67 3.82
N GLU A 220 14.98 -19.42 3.56
CA GLU A 220 15.14 -18.30 4.48
C GLU A 220 14.14 -18.35 5.64
N SER A 221 14.51 -17.77 6.78
CA SER A 221 13.57 -17.71 7.91
C SER A 221 12.33 -16.87 7.61
N ASP A 222 11.21 -17.18 8.25
CA ASP A 222 9.95 -16.43 8.13
C ASP A 222 10.16 -14.91 8.34
N GLY A 223 11.05 -14.54 9.27
CA GLY A 223 11.42 -13.14 9.54
C GLY A 223 12.12 -12.46 8.38
N THR A 224 13.00 -13.17 7.69
CA THR A 224 13.68 -12.67 6.49
C THR A 224 12.71 -12.56 5.32
N GLN A 225 11.88 -13.59 5.09
CA GLN A 225 10.86 -13.55 4.05
C GLN A 225 9.88 -12.37 4.27
N ARG A 226 9.43 -12.18 5.51
CA ARG A 226 8.56 -11.06 5.89
C ARG A 226 9.24 -9.71 5.71
N LEU A 227 10.53 -9.61 6.01
CA LEU A 227 11.29 -8.39 5.73
C LEU A 227 11.33 -8.09 4.24
N LEU A 228 11.58 -9.09 3.38
CA LEU A 228 11.58 -8.92 1.92
C LEU A 228 10.22 -8.47 1.37
N ASP A 229 9.10 -8.89 1.98
CA ASP A 229 7.76 -8.40 1.63
C ASP A 229 7.60 -6.89 1.92
N PHE A 230 8.27 -6.39 2.95
CA PHE A 230 8.17 -5.01 3.40
C PHE A 230 9.11 -4.04 2.68
N ILE A 231 10.35 -4.45 2.37
CA ILE A 231 11.37 -3.58 1.76
C ILE A 231 10.84 -2.74 0.57
N PRO A 232 10.06 -3.29 -0.37
CA PRO A 232 9.44 -2.50 -1.45
C PRO A 232 8.60 -1.33 -0.95
N ALA A 233 7.76 -1.53 0.08
CA ALA A 233 6.95 -0.47 0.66
C ALA A 233 7.84 0.62 1.27
N PHE A 234 8.91 0.23 1.98
CA PHE A 234 9.87 1.18 2.54
C PHE A 234 10.60 1.99 1.46
N GLU A 235 11.00 1.37 0.33
CA GLU A 235 11.61 2.12 -0.79
C GLU A 235 10.64 3.15 -1.37
N ILE A 236 9.36 2.78 -1.54
CA ILE A 236 8.33 3.70 -2.04
C ILE A 236 8.12 4.85 -1.07
N ILE A 237 7.96 4.59 0.24
CA ILE A 237 7.73 5.64 1.26
C ILE A 237 8.88 6.65 1.29
N LEU A 238 10.13 6.20 1.11
CA LEU A 238 11.29 7.09 1.05
C LEU A 238 11.27 8.01 -0.19
N ASN A 239 10.64 7.59 -1.29
CA ASN A 239 10.79 8.25 -2.59
C ASN A 239 9.51 8.92 -3.13
N GLU A 240 8.33 8.55 -2.63
CA GLU A 240 7.01 8.93 -3.16
C GLU A 240 6.06 9.47 -2.07
N ASP A 241 5.15 10.37 -2.46
CA ASP A 241 4.11 10.93 -1.59
C ASP A 241 2.92 9.96 -1.50
N VAL A 242 3.11 8.92 -0.68
CA VAL A 242 2.14 7.82 -0.47
C VAL A 242 1.93 7.58 1.03
N THR A 243 0.78 7.01 1.38
CA THR A 243 0.48 6.59 2.75
C THR A 243 0.36 5.07 2.79
N PHE A 244 1.28 4.40 3.47
CA PHE A 244 1.17 2.99 3.79
C PHE A 244 0.52 2.80 5.16
N VAL A 245 -0.49 1.94 5.21
CA VAL A 245 -1.10 1.45 6.45
C VAL A 245 -0.78 -0.03 6.58
N ILE A 246 -0.03 -0.40 7.61
CA ILE A 246 0.38 -1.79 7.85
C ILE A 246 -0.30 -2.30 9.11
N ASP A 247 -1.14 -3.32 8.96
CA ASP A 247 -1.77 -3.98 10.10
C ASP A 247 -0.86 -5.09 10.63
N GLU A 248 -0.69 -5.13 11.96
CA GLU A 248 0.24 -5.98 12.71
C GLU A 248 1.62 -6.03 12.05
N ILE A 249 2.31 -4.88 12.02
CA ILE A 249 3.63 -4.78 11.36
C ILE A 249 4.67 -5.73 11.98
N ASP A 250 4.49 -6.10 13.25
CA ASP A 250 5.30 -7.08 14.00
C ASP A 250 4.97 -8.54 13.67
N HIS A 251 3.94 -8.81 12.85
CA HIS A 251 3.59 -10.17 12.45
C HIS A 251 4.73 -10.82 11.67
N SER A 252 5.26 -11.93 12.22
CA SER A 252 6.34 -12.76 11.64
C SER A 252 7.66 -12.02 11.41
N ILE A 253 7.92 -10.86 12.03
CA ILE A 253 9.21 -10.16 11.94
C ILE A 253 9.86 -10.04 13.32
N HIS A 254 11.17 -10.24 13.39
CA HIS A 254 11.89 -10.11 14.65
C HIS A 254 11.86 -8.65 15.14
N PRO A 255 11.54 -8.36 16.41
CA PRO A 255 11.38 -6.99 16.93
C PRO A 255 12.59 -6.08 16.68
N ALA A 256 13.81 -6.61 16.79
CA ALA A 256 15.03 -5.86 16.52
C ALA A 256 15.17 -5.41 15.04
N LEU A 257 14.73 -6.24 14.09
CA LEU A 257 14.74 -5.91 12.67
C LEU A 257 13.74 -4.80 12.38
N LEU A 258 12.53 -4.94 12.92
CA LEU A 258 11.47 -3.96 12.78
C LEU A 258 11.87 -2.60 13.38
N LYS A 259 12.44 -2.58 14.59
CA LYS A 259 12.95 -1.35 15.21
C LYS A 259 13.99 -0.65 14.33
N THR A 260 14.95 -1.41 13.81
CA THR A 260 16.01 -0.89 12.92
C THR A 260 15.44 -0.33 11.61
N LEU A 261 14.45 -1.02 11.04
CA LEU A 261 13.77 -0.62 9.80
C LEU A 261 12.99 0.69 9.99
N VAL A 262 12.19 0.79 11.04
CA VAL A 262 11.45 2.01 11.39
C VAL A 262 12.40 3.16 11.71
N GLN A 263 13.47 2.92 12.47
CA GLN A 263 14.50 3.93 12.76
C GLN A 263 15.13 4.52 11.50
N LYS A 264 15.43 3.68 10.50
CA LYS A 264 15.95 4.15 9.20
C LYS A 264 14.96 5.04 8.47
N LEU A 265 13.68 4.68 8.49
CA LEU A 265 12.63 5.50 7.87
C LEU A 265 12.51 6.86 8.57
N MET A 266 12.46 6.87 9.90
CA MET A 266 12.27 8.09 10.69
C MET A 266 13.48 9.03 10.70
N SER A 267 14.68 8.50 10.46
CA SER A 267 15.93 9.30 10.44
C SER A 267 16.28 9.88 9.07
N ASP A 268 15.56 9.52 8.00
CA ASP A 268 15.74 10.14 6.69
C ASP A 268 14.83 11.36 6.53
N ASP A 269 15.42 12.55 6.63
CA ASP A 269 14.76 13.85 6.42
C ASP A 269 14.15 14.00 5.01
N ASN A 270 14.52 13.14 4.05
CA ASN A 270 13.99 13.14 2.68
C ASN A 270 12.80 12.20 2.49
N THR A 271 12.37 11.50 3.54
CA THR A 271 11.17 10.64 3.49
C THR A 271 9.99 11.46 3.02
N LYS A 272 9.33 11.00 1.94
CA LYS A 272 8.22 11.73 1.31
C LYS A 272 6.85 11.18 1.71
N GLY A 273 6.79 9.89 1.98
CA GLY A 273 5.56 9.21 2.32
C GLY A 273 5.30 9.16 3.82
N GLN A 274 4.18 8.54 4.17
CA GLN A 274 3.72 8.33 5.54
C GLN A 274 3.57 6.82 5.79
N LEU A 275 4.04 6.38 6.95
CA LEU A 275 3.81 5.04 7.46
C LEU A 275 2.90 5.12 8.68
N ILE A 276 1.76 4.43 8.62
CA ILE A 276 0.84 4.21 9.74
C ILE A 276 0.82 2.72 9.98
N PHE A 277 0.89 2.27 11.23
CA PHE A 277 0.84 0.84 11.51
C PHE A 277 0.20 0.54 12.87
N THR A 278 -0.31 -0.69 13.01
CA THR A 278 -0.70 -1.27 14.29
C THR A 278 0.37 -2.25 14.74
N THR A 279 0.58 -2.37 16.04
CA THR A 279 1.55 -3.33 16.59
C THR A 279 1.18 -3.82 17.98
N HIS A 280 1.58 -5.04 18.32
CA HIS A 280 1.56 -5.56 19.68
C HIS A 280 2.92 -5.47 20.39
N GLU A 281 3.97 -5.02 19.69
CA GLU A 281 5.34 -4.99 20.17
C GLU A 281 5.63 -3.72 20.99
N SER A 282 5.67 -3.88 22.31
CA SER A 282 5.92 -2.78 23.25
C SER A 282 7.32 -2.20 23.13
N ASN A 283 8.30 -2.93 22.60
CA ASN A 283 9.65 -2.42 22.37
C ASN A 283 9.74 -1.35 21.27
N LEU A 284 8.67 -1.18 20.46
CA LEU A 284 8.54 -0.08 19.51
C LEU A 284 7.95 1.19 20.13
N LEU A 285 7.34 1.10 21.32
CA LEU A 285 6.83 2.25 22.07
C LEU A 285 7.98 2.98 22.77
N ASP A 286 8.92 3.45 21.96
CA ASP A 286 10.13 4.13 22.37
C ASP A 286 10.02 5.63 22.03
N MET A 287 10.04 6.48 23.06
CA MET A 287 9.94 7.93 22.91
C MET A 287 11.21 8.55 22.29
N ASP A 288 12.32 7.80 22.22
CA ASP A 288 13.49 8.21 21.44
C ASP A 288 13.26 8.01 19.94
N LEU A 289 12.30 7.15 19.56
CA LEU A 289 11.92 6.86 18.18
C LEU A 289 10.71 7.70 17.74
N PHE A 290 9.65 7.72 18.55
CA PHE A 290 8.39 8.37 18.24
C PHE A 290 8.11 9.58 19.14
N ARG A 291 7.47 10.60 18.57
CA ARG A 291 6.89 11.68 19.36
C ARG A 291 5.60 11.22 20.02
N GLN A 292 5.22 11.89 21.10
CA GLN A 292 4.01 11.52 21.87
C GLN A 292 2.73 11.59 21.02
N ASP A 293 2.66 12.55 20.11
CA ASP A 293 1.54 12.77 19.19
C ASP A 293 1.49 11.79 18.00
N GLU A 294 2.47 10.89 17.90
CA GLU A 294 2.55 9.84 16.86
C GLU A 294 2.11 8.46 17.39
N ILE A 295 1.81 8.35 18.69
CA ILE A 295 1.39 7.11 19.33
C ILE A 295 -0.07 7.22 19.75
N TRP A 296 -0.92 6.32 19.22
CA TRP A 296 -2.31 6.19 19.63
C TRP A 296 -2.57 4.82 20.24
N PHE A 297 -3.14 4.78 21.44
CA PHE A 297 -3.61 3.55 22.06
C PHE A 297 -5.09 3.35 21.71
N THR A 298 -5.51 2.10 21.61
CA THR A 298 -6.93 1.76 21.45
C THR A 298 -7.30 0.65 22.42
N GLU A 299 -8.45 0.78 23.06
CA GLU A 299 -9.00 -0.25 23.95
C GLU A 299 -10.43 -0.58 23.53
N LYS A 300 -10.81 -1.85 23.71
CA LYS A 300 -12.18 -2.30 23.50
C LYS A 300 -12.96 -2.19 24.81
N ILE A 301 -14.00 -1.35 24.83
CA ILE A 301 -14.91 -1.20 25.97
C ILE A 301 -16.30 -1.75 25.57
N GLU A 302 -16.74 -2.80 26.26
CA GLU A 302 -18.12 -3.36 26.25
C GLU A 302 -18.88 -3.44 24.90
N LEU A 303 -18.16 -3.68 23.78
CA LEU A 303 -18.62 -3.84 22.37
C LEU A 303 -18.27 -2.68 21.42
N HIS A 304 -17.62 -1.63 21.90
CA HIS A 304 -17.09 -0.52 21.09
C HIS A 304 -15.55 -0.45 21.22
N THR A 305 -14.88 0.01 20.17
CA THR A 305 -13.44 0.30 20.19
C THR A 305 -13.29 1.81 20.29
N GLU A 306 -12.68 2.31 21.37
CA GLU A 306 -12.40 3.73 21.54
C GLU A 306 -10.87 3.96 21.53
N PRO A 307 -10.37 5.00 20.83
CA PRO A 307 -8.99 5.42 20.97
C PRO A 307 -8.78 6.04 22.37
N ILE A 308 -7.78 5.55 23.09
CA ILE A 308 -7.30 6.15 24.33
C ILE A 308 -6.15 7.09 23.97
N PHE A 309 -6.40 8.39 24.11
CA PHE A 309 -5.38 9.41 23.97
C PHE A 309 -4.56 9.52 25.25
N ILE A 310 -3.23 9.51 25.14
CA ILE A 310 -2.35 9.95 26.23
C ILE A 310 -2.00 11.43 25.97
N LEU A 311 -2.53 12.31 26.82
CA LEU A 311 -2.25 13.76 26.87
C LEU A 311 -0.77 14.09 27.04
#